data_AF-A0A7V1HXY5-F1
#
_entry.id   AF-A0A7V1HXY5-F1
#
_cell.length_a   1.000
_cell.length_b   1.000
_cell.length_c   1.000
_cell.angle_alpha   90.00
_cell.angle_beta   90.00
_cell.angle_gamma   90.00
#
_symmetry.space_group_name_H-M   'P 1'
#
loop_
_entity.id
_entity.type
_entity.pdbx_description
1 polymer ?
#
loop_
_entity_poly.entity_id
_entity_poly.type
_entity_poly.pdbx_seq_one_letter_code
_entity_poly.pdbx_strand_id
1 'polypeptide(L)'
;MKIFGQLKKIVPIPGRASPKLPNLADIQNQLGDQFFGLLNTIYTERTNNPDNSKLNKSEVQKVINYYANQNLLISSAVAMAPGPLGILASSGEMVAIVGNQMRMVYDLGCGFDKEEFFNKDVLIDIPLQAMGHSTNLQSLQNEANLLDSPDKVLKEKAMGFAKSLVEENAKKSIVRFVPIAGSVILGIWTKMSTNKMAKTAINFYDDDKVLIDTSSEATQRPDQQALMLEKIKTLINLMESNGAIADEELQFILPLIEHAEIDENQKGELKEQARSLHSNYEIDFGLFQPHEEEVNSLIFDLAVMAKKDGTVHPAQLEYLHFVAKQIGFDLALLDGML
;
A
#
# COMPACT_ATOMS: atom_id res chain seq x y z
N MET A 1 -20.77 1.63 38.19
CA MET A 1 -21.17 1.47 36.78
C MET A 1 -20.20 0.47 36.14
N LYS A 2 -20.56 -0.82 36.20
CA LYS A 2 -19.79 -1.96 35.67
C LYS A 2 -20.52 -2.45 34.44
N ILE A 3 -19.95 -2.25 33.24
CA ILE A 3 -20.48 -2.79 31.98
C ILE A 3 -19.33 -3.47 31.23
N PHE A 4 -18.74 -4.49 31.85
CA PHE A 4 -17.90 -5.49 31.16
C PHE A 4 -18.12 -6.82 31.87
N GLY A 5 -19.22 -7.46 31.51
CA GLY A 5 -19.68 -8.68 32.17
C GLY A 5 -20.82 -9.28 31.39
N GLN A 6 -20.58 -9.67 30.14
CA GLN A 6 -21.25 -10.76 29.42
C GLN A 6 -20.68 -10.91 28.00
N LEU A 7 -19.40 -11.30 27.90
CA LEU A 7 -18.99 -12.15 26.79
C LEU A 7 -19.60 -13.53 27.09
N LYS A 8 -20.78 -13.79 26.50
CA LYS A 8 -21.34 -15.13 26.45
C LYS A 8 -20.25 -16.06 25.91
N LYS A 9 -19.87 -17.06 26.72
CA LYS A 9 -19.17 -18.24 26.22
C LYS A 9 -19.98 -18.76 25.04
N ILE A 10 -19.43 -18.63 23.83
CA ILE A 10 -19.96 -19.31 22.66
C ILE A 10 -19.75 -20.79 22.94
N VAL A 11 -20.79 -21.46 23.43
CA VAL A 11 -20.80 -22.91 23.53
C VAL A 11 -20.76 -23.43 22.09
N PRO A 12 -19.72 -24.16 21.66
CA PRO A 12 -19.70 -24.73 20.32
C PRO A 12 -20.89 -25.69 20.19
N ILE A 13 -21.77 -25.43 19.23
CA ILE A 13 -22.86 -26.34 18.88
C ILE A 13 -22.22 -27.53 18.17
N PRO A 14 -22.24 -28.75 18.73
CA PRO A 14 -21.67 -29.91 18.08
C PRO A 14 -22.43 -30.15 16.76
N GLY A 15 -21.69 -30.13 15.64
CA GLY A 15 -22.25 -30.34 14.29
C GLY A 15 -22.41 -29.08 13.43
N ARG A 16 -22.19 -27.87 13.95
CA ARG A 16 -22.01 -26.67 13.10
C ARG A 16 -20.54 -26.56 12.77
N ALA A 17 -20.18 -26.79 11.51
CA ALA A 17 -18.85 -26.43 11.02
C ALA A 17 -18.61 -24.95 11.35
N SER A 18 -17.53 -24.65 12.07
CA SER A 18 -17.07 -23.28 12.24
C SER A 18 -16.99 -22.65 10.83
N PRO A 19 -17.50 -21.42 10.62
CA PRO A 19 -17.37 -20.77 9.32
C PRO A 19 -15.89 -20.82 8.92
N LYS A 20 -15.60 -21.41 7.75
CA LYS A 20 -14.23 -21.43 7.23
C LYS A 20 -13.83 -19.97 7.05
N LEU A 21 -12.80 -19.57 7.77
CA LEU A 21 -12.17 -18.27 7.56
C LEU A 21 -11.73 -18.19 6.10
N PRO A 22 -12.08 -17.12 5.35
CA PRO A 22 -11.67 -16.99 3.97
C PRO A 22 -10.14 -16.93 3.91
N ASN A 23 -9.57 -17.71 3.01
CA ASN A 23 -8.13 -17.70 2.77
C ASN A 23 -7.76 -16.47 1.91
N LEU A 24 -6.45 -16.20 1.75
CA LEU A 24 -6.00 -15.06 0.94
C LEU A 24 -6.53 -15.11 -0.51
N ALA A 25 -6.65 -16.29 -1.11
CA ALA A 25 -7.18 -16.42 -2.46
C ALA A 25 -8.67 -16.06 -2.54
N ASP A 26 -9.46 -16.39 -1.52
CA ASP A 26 -10.87 -16.02 -1.44
C ASP A 26 -11.03 -14.48 -1.38
N ILE A 27 -10.18 -13.81 -0.61
CA ILE A 27 -10.15 -12.34 -0.51
C ILE A 27 -9.71 -11.70 -1.83
N GLN A 28 -8.67 -12.25 -2.46
CA GLN A 28 -8.20 -11.79 -3.78
C GLN A 28 -9.32 -11.90 -4.82
N ASN A 29 -10.03 -13.03 -4.86
CA ASN A 29 -11.17 -13.26 -5.75
C ASN A 29 -12.30 -12.25 -5.50
N GLN A 30 -12.69 -12.08 -4.23
CA GLN A 30 -13.74 -11.13 -3.86
C GLN A 30 -13.37 -9.69 -4.28
N LEU A 31 -12.17 -9.23 -3.95
CA LEU A 31 -11.70 -7.89 -4.31
C LEU A 31 -11.59 -7.73 -5.83
N GLY A 32 -11.08 -8.73 -6.55
CA GLY A 32 -10.97 -8.67 -8.01
C GLY A 32 -12.32 -8.57 -8.70
N ASP A 33 -13.33 -9.31 -8.23
CA ASP A 33 -14.71 -9.20 -8.71
C ASP A 33 -15.29 -7.80 -8.42
N GLN A 34 -15.05 -7.26 -7.21
CA GLN A 34 -15.50 -5.91 -6.83
C GLN A 34 -14.82 -4.83 -7.68
N PHE A 35 -13.51 -4.92 -7.91
CA PHE A 35 -12.78 -3.97 -8.75
C PHE A 35 -13.21 -4.04 -10.21
N PHE A 36 -13.49 -5.23 -10.75
CA PHE A 36 -14.04 -5.37 -12.10
C PHE A 36 -15.45 -4.74 -12.20
N GLY A 37 -16.31 -4.95 -11.20
CA GLY A 37 -17.62 -4.29 -11.14
C GLY A 37 -17.51 -2.76 -11.04
N LEU A 38 -16.56 -2.29 -10.24
CA LEU A 38 -16.25 -0.88 -10.04
C LEU A 38 -15.73 -0.22 -11.32
N LEU A 39 -14.84 -0.89 -12.06
CA LEU A 39 -14.32 -0.44 -13.34
C LEU A 39 -15.45 -0.12 -14.32
N ASN A 40 -16.39 -1.05 -14.48
CA ASN A 40 -17.56 -0.86 -15.35
C ASN A 40 -18.45 0.28 -14.87
N THR A 41 -18.70 0.34 -13.56
CA THR A 41 -19.54 1.38 -12.95
C THR A 41 -18.95 2.77 -13.15
N ILE A 42 -17.66 2.94 -12.86
CA ILE A 42 -16.96 4.23 -12.99
C ILE A 42 -16.88 4.65 -14.45
N TYR A 43 -16.55 3.72 -15.35
CA TYR A 43 -16.52 3.99 -16.78
C TYR A 43 -17.87 4.57 -17.25
N THR A 44 -18.98 3.92 -16.91
CA THR A 44 -20.32 4.40 -17.27
C THR A 44 -20.71 5.70 -16.54
N GLU A 45 -20.43 5.82 -15.24
CA GLU A 45 -20.71 7.02 -14.45
C GLU A 45 -20.01 8.24 -15.06
N ARG A 46 -18.72 8.09 -15.37
CA ARG A 46 -17.87 9.19 -15.81
C ARG A 46 -18.11 9.57 -17.26
N THR A 47 -18.24 8.61 -18.18
CA THR A 47 -18.55 8.91 -19.59
C THR A 47 -19.85 9.69 -19.78
N ASN A 48 -20.81 9.54 -18.87
CA ASN A 48 -22.10 10.25 -18.93
C ASN A 48 -22.15 11.50 -18.02
N ASN A 49 -21.05 11.87 -17.37
CA ASN A 49 -21.03 12.99 -16.43
C ASN A 49 -20.96 14.34 -17.19
N PRO A 50 -22.00 15.20 -17.09
CA PRO A 50 -22.01 16.49 -17.78
C PRO A 50 -20.92 17.45 -17.32
N ASP A 51 -20.35 17.25 -16.12
CA ASP A 51 -19.34 18.14 -15.54
C ASP A 51 -17.93 17.90 -16.10
N ASN A 52 -17.70 16.82 -16.88
CA ASN A 52 -16.37 16.53 -17.44
C ASN A 52 -15.83 17.69 -18.28
N SER A 53 -16.71 18.30 -19.10
CA SER A 53 -16.40 19.43 -19.97
C SER A 53 -15.94 20.71 -19.24
N LYS A 54 -16.00 20.73 -17.91
CA LYS A 54 -15.58 21.88 -17.08
C LYS A 54 -14.14 21.76 -16.59
N LEU A 55 -13.57 20.55 -16.60
CA LEU A 55 -12.22 20.29 -16.14
C LEU A 55 -11.20 20.78 -17.17
N ASN A 56 -10.07 21.30 -16.70
CA ASN A 56 -8.96 21.74 -17.54
C ASN A 56 -7.62 21.58 -16.81
N LYS A 57 -6.50 21.78 -17.54
CA LYS A 57 -5.15 21.51 -17.03
C LYS A 57 -4.80 22.30 -15.77
N SER A 58 -5.40 23.48 -15.58
CA SER A 58 -5.19 24.30 -14.37
C SER A 58 -5.87 23.74 -13.12
N GLU A 59 -6.84 22.83 -13.28
CA GLU A 59 -7.61 22.23 -12.19
C GLU A 59 -7.07 20.86 -11.76
N VAL A 60 -6.14 20.27 -12.52
CA VAL A 60 -5.52 18.97 -12.25
C VAL A 60 -5.07 18.83 -10.80
N GLN A 61 -4.35 19.82 -10.25
CA GLN A 61 -3.88 19.73 -8.86
C GLN A 61 -5.03 19.78 -7.84
N LYS A 62 -6.12 20.51 -8.15
CA LYS A 62 -7.31 20.54 -7.28
C LYS A 62 -8.03 19.20 -7.29
N VAL A 63 -8.13 18.56 -8.45
CA VAL A 63 -8.70 17.21 -8.61
C VAL A 63 -7.91 16.19 -7.78
N ILE A 64 -6.57 16.20 -7.89
CA ILE A 64 -5.70 15.31 -7.11
C ILE A 64 -5.90 15.53 -5.61
N ASN A 65 -5.87 16.79 -5.17
CA ASN A 65 -6.05 17.12 -3.75
C ASN A 65 -7.44 16.72 -3.24
N TYR A 66 -8.48 16.87 -4.06
CA TYR A 66 -9.84 16.44 -3.72
C TYR A 66 -9.89 14.94 -3.43
N TYR A 67 -9.43 14.10 -4.37
CA TYR A 67 -9.47 12.65 -4.19
C TYR A 67 -8.51 12.16 -3.09
N ALA A 68 -7.32 12.75 -2.96
CA ALA A 68 -6.40 12.45 -1.88
C ALA A 68 -7.02 12.74 -0.50
N ASN A 69 -7.73 13.87 -0.35
CA ASN A 69 -8.41 14.23 0.89
C ASN A 69 -9.63 13.34 1.18
N GLN A 70 -10.41 12.97 0.15
CA GLN A 70 -11.50 12.00 0.30
C GLN A 70 -10.97 10.65 0.76
N ASN A 71 -9.89 10.18 0.15
CA ASN A 71 -9.29 8.90 0.52
C ASN A 71 -8.66 8.93 1.92
N LEU A 72 -8.03 10.05 2.30
CA LEU A 72 -7.58 10.28 3.68
C LEU A 72 -8.74 10.17 4.68
N LEU A 73 -9.89 10.77 4.38
CA LEU A 73 -11.08 10.70 5.23
C LEU A 73 -11.59 9.26 5.36
N ILE A 74 -11.63 8.50 4.27
CA ILE A 74 -12.01 7.08 4.28
C ILE A 74 -11.05 6.28 5.16
N SER A 75 -9.73 6.46 4.97
CA SER A 75 -8.70 5.78 5.76
C SER A 75 -8.75 6.15 7.24
N SER A 76 -9.16 7.38 7.58
CA SER A 76 -9.26 7.86 8.97
C SER A 76 -10.25 7.05 9.82
N ALA A 77 -11.23 6.39 9.19
CA ALA A 77 -12.29 5.64 9.85
C ALA A 77 -11.93 4.19 10.17
N VAL A 78 -10.73 3.73 9.79
CA VAL A 78 -10.37 2.30 9.85
C VAL A 78 -9.37 2.03 10.97
N ALA A 79 -9.63 0.98 11.74
CA ALA A 79 -8.63 0.27 12.55
C ALA A 79 -8.43 -1.11 11.90
N MET A 80 -7.35 -1.29 11.14
CA MET A 80 -7.10 -2.56 10.47
C MET A 80 -6.55 -3.59 11.47
N ALA A 81 -7.27 -4.69 11.66
CA ALA A 81 -6.75 -5.85 12.36
C ALA A 81 -5.65 -6.54 11.52
N PRO A 82 -4.68 -7.24 12.12
CA PRO A 82 -3.72 -8.05 11.37
C PRO A 82 -4.41 -9.21 10.62
N GLY A 83 -3.89 -9.58 9.46
CA GLY A 83 -4.24 -10.84 8.80
C GLY A 83 -5.13 -10.70 7.56
N PRO A 84 -5.40 -11.82 6.87
CA PRO A 84 -6.47 -11.92 5.88
C PRO A 84 -7.81 -11.36 6.40
N LEU A 85 -8.09 -11.52 7.70
CA LEU A 85 -9.28 -10.96 8.35
C LEU A 85 -9.31 -9.44 8.38
N GLY A 86 -8.15 -8.79 8.58
CA GLY A 86 -8.02 -7.34 8.51
C GLY A 86 -8.30 -6.80 7.12
N ILE A 87 -7.64 -7.41 6.13
CA ILE A 87 -7.83 -7.07 4.71
C ILE A 87 -9.32 -7.23 4.34
N LEU A 88 -9.95 -8.34 4.76
CA LEU A 88 -11.38 -8.56 4.54
C LEU A 88 -12.24 -7.50 5.23
N ALA A 89 -11.96 -7.18 6.49
CA ALA A 89 -12.71 -6.18 7.25
C ALA A 89 -12.63 -4.78 6.62
N SER A 90 -11.52 -4.47 5.95
CA SER A 90 -11.29 -3.21 5.23
C SER A 90 -11.65 -3.24 3.73
N SER A 91 -12.22 -4.34 3.24
CA SER A 91 -12.42 -4.53 1.80
C SER A 91 -13.32 -3.44 1.19
N GLY A 92 -14.35 -3.00 1.92
CA GLY A 92 -15.23 -1.91 1.49
C GLY A 92 -14.49 -0.58 1.32
N GLU A 93 -13.63 -0.25 2.28
CA GLU A 93 -12.82 0.96 2.27
C GLU A 93 -11.75 0.91 1.17
N MET A 94 -11.11 -0.23 0.95
CA MET A 94 -10.19 -0.43 -0.18
C MET A 94 -10.91 -0.21 -1.51
N VAL A 95 -12.11 -0.78 -1.68
CA VAL A 95 -12.94 -0.57 -2.88
C VAL A 95 -13.31 0.90 -3.04
N ALA A 96 -13.62 1.61 -1.96
CA ALA A 96 -13.92 3.04 -2.02
C ALA A 96 -12.69 3.87 -2.42
N ILE A 97 -11.52 3.62 -1.82
CA ILE A 97 -10.26 4.30 -2.13
C ILE A 97 -9.86 4.08 -3.60
N VAL A 98 -9.86 2.82 -4.05
CA VAL A 98 -9.55 2.45 -5.43
C VAL A 98 -10.56 3.08 -6.39
N GLY A 99 -11.84 3.12 -6.03
CA GLY A 99 -12.87 3.76 -6.85
C GLY A 99 -12.65 5.26 -7.01
N ASN A 100 -12.25 5.93 -5.93
CA ASN A 100 -11.85 7.34 -5.99
C ASN A 100 -10.60 7.55 -6.84
N GLN A 101 -9.61 6.65 -6.75
CA GLN A 101 -8.41 6.70 -7.57
C GLN A 101 -8.72 6.49 -9.07
N MET A 102 -9.60 5.56 -9.42
CA MET A 102 -10.05 5.36 -10.80
C MET A 102 -10.83 6.58 -11.33
N ARG A 103 -11.75 7.16 -10.52
CA ARG A 103 -12.43 8.40 -10.90
C ARG A 103 -11.46 9.55 -11.12
N MET A 104 -10.44 9.68 -10.26
CA MET A 104 -9.37 10.66 -10.43
C MET A 104 -8.64 10.47 -11.76
N VAL A 105 -8.29 9.24 -12.13
CA VAL A 105 -7.64 8.95 -13.43
C VAL A 105 -8.50 9.46 -14.60
N TYR A 106 -9.81 9.21 -14.56
CA TYR A 106 -10.75 9.73 -15.56
C TYR A 106 -10.76 11.27 -15.59
N ASP A 107 -10.96 11.90 -14.44
CA ASP A 107 -11.07 13.36 -14.32
C ASP A 107 -9.77 14.07 -14.74
N LEU A 108 -8.63 13.42 -14.50
CA LEU A 108 -7.34 13.89 -15.02
C LEU A 108 -7.31 13.84 -16.54
N GLY A 109 -7.76 12.74 -17.17
CA GLY A 109 -7.88 12.66 -18.63
C GLY A 109 -8.71 13.80 -19.22
N CYS A 110 -9.84 14.16 -18.59
CA CYS A 110 -10.64 15.32 -18.99
C CYS A 110 -9.87 16.64 -18.84
N GLY A 111 -9.13 16.80 -17.74
CA GLY A 111 -8.29 17.98 -17.53
C GLY A 111 -7.20 18.18 -18.59
N PHE A 112 -6.82 17.14 -19.33
CA PHE A 112 -5.88 17.21 -20.44
C PHE A 112 -6.54 17.18 -21.83
N ASP A 113 -7.88 17.28 -21.90
CA ASP A 113 -8.66 17.14 -23.13
C ASP A 113 -8.42 15.79 -23.85
N LYS A 114 -8.26 14.70 -23.06
CA LYS A 114 -7.93 13.34 -23.52
C LYS A 114 -9.07 12.35 -23.33
N GLU A 115 -10.33 12.80 -23.28
CA GLU A 115 -11.48 11.91 -23.09
C GLU A 115 -11.62 10.87 -24.22
N GLU A 116 -11.19 11.19 -25.44
CA GLU A 116 -11.21 10.26 -26.59
C GLU A 116 -10.14 9.15 -26.54
N PHE A 117 -9.15 9.30 -25.65
CA PHE A 117 -8.10 8.31 -25.37
C PHE A 117 -8.48 7.41 -24.19
N PHE A 118 -9.71 7.57 -23.67
CA PHE A 118 -10.14 6.87 -22.48
C PHE A 118 -10.92 5.59 -22.82
N ASN A 119 -10.43 4.45 -22.32
CA ASN A 119 -11.14 3.18 -22.31
C ASN A 119 -10.96 2.47 -20.95
N LYS A 120 -11.61 1.32 -20.75
CA LYS A 120 -11.50 0.56 -19.49
C LYS A 120 -10.08 0.02 -19.25
N ASP A 121 -9.30 -0.23 -20.30
CA ASP A 121 -7.90 -0.65 -20.16
C ASP A 121 -7.05 0.46 -19.53
N VAL A 122 -7.13 1.70 -20.02
CA VAL A 122 -6.39 2.84 -19.46
C VAL A 122 -6.77 3.06 -18.00
N LEU A 123 -8.06 2.96 -17.66
CA LEU A 123 -8.58 3.15 -16.31
C LEU A 123 -8.01 2.15 -15.29
N ILE A 124 -7.69 0.92 -15.70
CA ILE A 124 -7.11 -0.10 -14.81
C ILE A 124 -5.60 -0.26 -14.95
N ASP A 125 -5.04 0.02 -16.12
CA ASP A 125 -3.61 -0.08 -16.38
C ASP A 125 -2.83 1.05 -15.70
N ILE A 126 -3.40 2.26 -15.56
CA ILE A 126 -2.75 3.35 -14.83
C ILE A 126 -2.50 2.98 -13.35
N PRO A 127 -3.51 2.52 -12.59
CA PRO A 127 -3.29 1.99 -11.25
C PRO A 127 -2.29 0.83 -11.20
N LEU A 128 -2.37 -0.13 -12.13
CA LEU A 128 -1.43 -1.26 -12.20
C LEU A 128 0.02 -0.80 -12.40
N GLN A 129 0.27 0.11 -13.34
CA GLN A 129 1.61 0.63 -13.60
C GLN A 129 2.12 1.51 -12.46
N ALA A 130 1.25 2.29 -11.81
CA ALA A 130 1.61 3.03 -10.60
C ALA A 130 2.10 2.09 -9.48
N MET A 131 1.60 0.85 -9.43
CA MET A 131 2.06 -0.21 -8.51
C MET A 131 3.27 -1.00 -9.05
N GLY A 132 3.87 -0.58 -10.16
CA GLY A 132 5.05 -1.22 -10.74
C GLY A 132 4.76 -2.43 -11.63
N HIS A 133 3.50 -2.69 -12.00
CA HIS A 133 3.19 -3.72 -12.97
C HIS A 133 3.45 -3.26 -14.40
N SER A 134 3.99 -4.16 -15.21
CA SER A 134 4.05 -3.97 -16.65
C SER A 134 2.65 -3.92 -17.24
N THR A 135 2.37 -2.89 -18.03
CA THR A 135 1.11 -2.72 -18.75
C THR A 135 1.39 -2.29 -20.19
N ASN A 136 0.33 -2.18 -20.99
CA ASN A 136 0.44 -1.71 -22.37
C ASN A 136 0.26 -0.18 -22.50
N LEU A 137 0.28 0.58 -21.41
CA LEU A 137 0.01 2.04 -21.47
C LEU A 137 0.95 2.78 -22.41
N GLN A 138 2.22 2.41 -22.50
CA GLN A 138 3.15 3.09 -23.42
C GLN A 138 2.69 2.97 -24.89
N SER A 139 2.13 1.81 -25.28
CA SER A 139 1.57 1.66 -26.63
C SER A 139 0.26 2.43 -26.83
N LEU A 140 -0.48 2.69 -25.76
CA LEU A 140 -1.78 3.36 -25.80
C LEU A 140 -1.70 4.89 -25.72
N GLN A 141 -0.55 5.44 -25.29
CA GLN A 141 -0.38 6.86 -24.95
C GLN A 141 -0.82 7.83 -26.06
N ASN A 142 -0.66 7.45 -27.33
CA ASN A 142 -0.97 8.29 -28.49
C ASN A 142 -2.07 7.71 -29.39
N GLU A 143 -2.82 6.71 -28.89
CA GLU A 143 -3.84 6.03 -29.68
C GLU A 143 -5.24 6.52 -29.27
N ALA A 144 -5.92 7.24 -30.18
CA ALA A 144 -7.29 7.70 -29.98
C ALA A 144 -8.30 6.60 -30.35
N ASN A 145 -9.52 6.68 -29.81
CA ASN A 145 -10.61 5.74 -30.10
C ASN A 145 -10.29 4.28 -29.74
N LEU A 146 -9.63 4.10 -28.59
CA LEU A 146 -9.29 2.78 -28.07
C LEU A 146 -10.54 1.92 -27.87
N LEU A 147 -10.46 0.67 -28.33
CA LEU A 147 -11.47 -0.33 -28.04
C LEU A 147 -11.19 -0.96 -26.67
N ASP A 148 -12.25 -1.21 -25.91
CA ASP A 148 -12.14 -1.98 -24.68
C ASP A 148 -11.65 -3.39 -25.01
N SER A 149 -10.70 -3.89 -24.21
CA SER A 149 -10.38 -5.31 -24.16
C SER A 149 -11.63 -6.12 -23.80
N PRO A 150 -11.71 -7.39 -24.21
CA PRO A 150 -12.80 -8.28 -23.79
C PRO A 150 -12.94 -8.32 -22.26
N ASP A 151 -14.16 -8.40 -21.75
CA ASP A 151 -14.46 -8.44 -20.31
C ASP A 151 -13.61 -9.46 -19.53
N LYS A 152 -13.28 -10.60 -20.15
CA LYS A 152 -12.40 -11.60 -19.56
C LYS A 152 -11.01 -11.04 -19.24
N VAL A 153 -10.41 -10.29 -20.17
CA VAL A 153 -9.08 -9.69 -20.02
C VAL A 153 -9.13 -8.58 -18.97
N LEU A 154 -10.16 -7.73 -18.99
CA LEU A 154 -10.37 -6.69 -17.99
C LEU A 154 -10.56 -7.28 -16.58
N LYS A 155 -11.28 -8.40 -16.48
CA LYS A 155 -11.43 -9.14 -15.22
C LYS A 155 -10.10 -9.74 -14.75
N GLU A 156 -9.30 -10.30 -15.65
CA GLU A 156 -7.96 -10.80 -15.34
C GLU A 156 -7.03 -9.67 -14.83
N LYS A 157 -7.10 -8.48 -15.42
CA LYS A 157 -6.39 -7.27 -14.93
C LYS A 157 -6.85 -6.86 -13.53
N ALA A 158 -8.17 -6.81 -13.29
CA ALA A 158 -8.73 -6.51 -11.97
C ALA A 158 -8.33 -7.54 -10.90
N MET A 159 -8.28 -8.81 -11.28
CA MET A 159 -7.78 -9.89 -10.45
C MET A 159 -6.28 -9.74 -10.15
N GLY A 160 -5.48 -9.37 -11.15
CA GLY A 160 -4.07 -9.04 -10.98
C GLY A 160 -3.88 -7.88 -10.00
N PHE A 161 -4.63 -6.80 -10.16
CA PHE A 161 -4.59 -5.65 -9.26
C PHE A 161 -4.99 -6.01 -7.82
N ALA A 162 -6.06 -6.78 -7.65
CA ALA A 162 -6.47 -7.29 -6.33
C ALA A 162 -5.40 -8.18 -5.70
N LYS A 163 -4.81 -9.09 -6.49
CA LYS A 163 -3.70 -9.92 -6.03
C LYS A 163 -2.54 -9.07 -5.58
N SER A 164 -2.13 -8.06 -6.35
CA SER A 164 -1.03 -7.18 -6.00
C SER A 164 -1.29 -6.38 -4.74
N LEU A 165 -2.49 -5.80 -4.59
CA LEU A 165 -2.86 -5.14 -3.34
C LEU A 165 -2.79 -6.11 -2.16
N VAL A 166 -3.40 -7.29 -2.27
CA VAL A 166 -3.38 -8.28 -1.18
C VAL A 166 -1.95 -8.77 -0.90
N GLU A 167 -1.13 -9.01 -1.92
CA GLU A 167 0.25 -9.49 -1.78
C GLU A 167 1.20 -8.41 -1.26
N GLU A 168 1.08 -7.17 -1.69
CA GLU A 168 1.84 -6.04 -1.14
C GLU A 168 1.51 -5.87 0.35
N ASN A 169 0.22 -5.98 0.70
CA ASN A 169 -0.27 -5.90 2.07
C ASN A 169 0.04 -7.15 2.92
N ALA A 170 0.23 -8.33 2.31
CA ALA A 170 0.39 -9.60 3.02
C ALA A 170 1.81 -10.16 3.02
N LYS A 171 2.66 -9.83 2.01
CA LYS A 171 3.99 -10.42 1.81
C LYS A 171 5.15 -9.42 1.93
N LYS A 172 4.99 -8.17 1.46
CA LYS A 172 6.11 -7.19 1.38
C LYS A 172 6.20 -6.21 2.55
N SER A 173 5.06 -5.88 3.14
CA SER A 173 5.00 -5.17 4.42
C SER A 173 4.40 -6.14 5.43
N ILE A 174 5.27 -6.77 6.23
CA ILE A 174 4.83 -7.67 7.31
C ILE A 174 4.30 -6.84 8.51
N VAL A 175 4.14 -5.52 8.34
CA VAL A 175 3.85 -4.55 9.40
C VAL A 175 2.49 -3.85 9.26
N ARG A 176 1.69 -4.15 8.24
CA ARG A 176 0.24 -3.83 8.31
C ARG A 176 -0.52 -4.73 9.32
N PHE A 177 0.22 -5.30 10.29
CA PHE A 177 -0.18 -6.36 11.21
C PHE A 177 0.03 -6.00 12.69
N VAL A 178 -0.33 -4.78 13.08
CA VAL A 178 -0.56 -4.43 14.49
C VAL A 178 -1.94 -3.77 14.57
N PRO A 179 -2.77 -4.02 15.61
CA PRO A 179 -4.01 -3.28 15.86
C PRO A 179 -3.88 -1.74 15.93
N ILE A 180 -2.66 -1.22 15.74
CA ILE A 180 -2.16 0.12 16.02
C ILE A 180 -1.42 0.66 14.76
N ALA A 181 -1.67 0.12 13.57
CA ALA A 181 -1.50 0.95 12.37
C ALA A 181 -2.60 2.01 12.43
N GLY A 182 -2.31 3.11 13.12
CA GLY A 182 -3.27 4.19 13.33
C GLY A 182 -3.80 4.69 12.00
N SER A 183 -5.04 5.15 12.00
CA SER A 183 -5.71 5.66 10.80
C SER A 183 -4.95 6.80 10.10
N VAL A 184 -4.04 7.46 10.82
CA VAL A 184 -3.06 8.44 10.32
C VAL A 184 -2.03 7.83 9.36
N ILE A 185 -1.39 6.71 9.72
CA ILE A 185 -0.39 6.04 8.86
C ILE A 185 -1.05 5.58 7.55
N LEU A 186 -2.23 4.96 7.66
CA LEU A 186 -3.03 4.57 6.50
C LEU A 186 -3.40 5.79 5.66
N GLY A 187 -3.82 6.89 6.30
CA GLY A 187 -4.09 8.14 5.63
C GLY A 187 -2.94 8.68 4.79
N ILE A 188 -1.72 8.62 5.32
CA ILE A 188 -0.51 9.07 4.62
C ILE A 188 -0.16 8.12 3.48
N TRP A 189 -0.19 6.80 3.70
CA TRP A 189 0.00 5.82 2.63
C TRP A 189 -0.99 6.03 1.49
N THR A 190 -2.28 6.20 1.82
CA THR A 190 -3.34 6.44 0.86
C THR A 190 -3.14 7.74 0.08
N LYS A 191 -2.65 8.80 0.73
CA LYS A 191 -2.27 10.05 0.05
C LYS A 191 -1.11 9.84 -0.91
N MET A 192 -0.07 9.13 -0.48
CA MET A 192 1.10 8.82 -1.33
C MET A 192 0.71 7.98 -2.54
N SER A 193 -0.04 6.89 -2.34
CA SER A 193 -0.47 6.01 -3.44
C SER A 193 -1.39 6.73 -4.43
N THR A 194 -2.30 7.58 -3.94
CA THR A 194 -3.15 8.42 -4.79
C THR A 194 -2.31 9.40 -5.62
N ASN A 195 -1.31 10.07 -5.01
CA ASN A 195 -0.41 10.95 -5.76
C ASN A 195 0.44 10.20 -6.79
N LYS A 196 0.89 8.99 -6.48
CA LYS A 196 1.65 8.15 -7.41
C LYS A 196 0.80 7.79 -8.63
N MET A 197 -0.45 7.36 -8.42
CA MET A 197 -1.40 7.10 -9.51
C MET A 197 -1.68 8.35 -10.33
N ALA A 198 -1.84 9.51 -9.68
CA ALA A 198 -2.02 10.78 -10.38
C ALA A 198 -0.81 11.14 -11.24
N LYS A 199 0.41 10.95 -10.74
CA LYS A 199 1.65 11.17 -11.50
C LYS A 199 1.73 10.25 -12.72
N THR A 200 1.39 8.97 -12.57
CA THR A 200 1.32 8.03 -13.70
C THR A 200 0.28 8.47 -14.73
N ALA A 201 -0.92 8.88 -14.28
CA ALA A 201 -1.96 9.40 -15.17
C ALA A 201 -1.52 10.66 -15.92
N ILE A 202 -0.90 11.62 -15.23
CA ILE A 202 -0.37 12.83 -15.87
C ILE A 202 0.72 12.46 -16.88
N ASN A 203 1.63 11.55 -16.54
CA ASN A 203 2.68 11.12 -17.46
C ASN A 203 2.12 10.41 -18.70
N PHE A 204 0.94 9.80 -18.58
CA PHE A 204 0.21 9.22 -19.71
C PHE A 204 -0.47 10.30 -20.56
N TYR A 205 -1.26 11.20 -19.96
CA TYR A 205 -2.11 12.15 -20.70
C TYR A 205 -1.40 13.41 -21.20
N ASP A 206 -0.30 13.81 -20.58
CA ASP A 206 0.42 15.04 -20.94
C ASP A 206 1.35 14.77 -22.14
N ASP A 207 1.04 15.33 -23.31
CA ASP A 207 1.80 15.14 -24.56
C ASP A 207 3.27 15.55 -24.45
N ASP A 208 3.59 16.46 -23.52
CA ASP A 208 4.96 16.90 -23.24
C ASP A 208 5.77 15.86 -22.43
N LYS A 209 5.14 14.76 -22.00
CA LYS A 209 5.74 13.74 -21.16
C LYS A 209 5.78 12.40 -21.87
N VAL A 210 6.90 11.70 -21.70
CA VAL A 210 7.01 10.30 -22.10
C VAL A 210 6.61 9.45 -20.91
N LEU A 211 5.65 8.55 -21.12
CA LEU A 211 5.38 7.51 -20.15
C LEU A 211 6.60 6.57 -20.10
N ILE A 212 7.42 6.72 -19.07
CA ILE A 212 8.51 5.80 -18.79
C ILE A 212 7.90 4.56 -18.16
N ASP A 213 8.07 3.42 -18.84
CA ASP A 213 7.73 2.13 -18.25
C ASP A 213 8.70 1.85 -17.08
N THR A 214 8.27 2.19 -15.87
CA THR A 214 8.99 1.88 -14.63
C THR A 214 9.09 0.38 -14.37
N SER A 215 8.36 -0.48 -15.11
CA SER A 215 8.60 -1.93 -15.08
C SER A 215 9.81 -2.36 -15.91
N SER A 216 10.23 -1.53 -16.86
CA SER A 216 11.44 -1.68 -17.68
C SER A 216 12.68 -1.02 -17.06
N GLU A 217 12.57 -0.37 -15.90
CA GLU A 217 13.69 -0.25 -14.95
C GLU A 217 14.00 -1.64 -14.35
N ALA A 218 14.32 -2.58 -15.23
CA ALA A 218 15.11 -3.78 -14.96
C ALA A 218 16.56 -3.41 -14.59
N THR A 219 16.76 -2.28 -13.93
CA THR A 219 17.88 -2.03 -13.03
C THR A 219 17.68 -3.00 -11.87
N GLN A 220 18.13 -4.24 -12.06
CA GLN A 220 18.16 -5.36 -11.10
C GLN A 220 16.97 -5.38 -10.13
N ARG A 221 15.98 -6.27 -10.37
CA ARG A 221 14.99 -6.60 -9.33
C ARG A 221 15.75 -6.76 -8.01
N PRO A 222 15.44 -5.97 -6.97
CA PRO A 222 16.27 -5.96 -5.80
C PRO A 222 16.30 -7.35 -5.21
N ASP A 223 17.48 -7.75 -4.73
CA ASP A 223 17.61 -8.97 -3.97
C ASP A 223 16.69 -8.89 -2.76
N GLN A 224 15.53 -9.56 -2.87
CA GLN A 224 14.47 -9.51 -1.88
C GLN A 224 14.94 -10.10 -0.54
N GLN A 225 15.91 -11.03 -0.57
CA GLN A 225 16.47 -11.61 0.64
C GLN A 225 17.38 -10.59 1.33
N ALA A 226 18.24 -9.90 0.57
CA ALA A 226 19.10 -8.85 1.09
C ALA A 226 18.28 -7.66 1.66
N LEU A 227 17.25 -7.21 0.94
CA LEU A 227 16.34 -6.17 1.42
C LEU A 227 15.62 -6.58 2.71
N MET A 228 15.12 -7.82 2.77
CA MET A 228 14.44 -8.34 3.95
C MET A 228 15.39 -8.39 5.15
N LEU A 229 16.63 -8.81 4.94
CA LEU A 229 17.66 -8.84 5.97
C LEU A 229 17.95 -7.44 6.51
N GLU A 230 18.23 -6.46 5.64
CA GLU A 230 18.52 -5.08 6.06
C GLU A 230 17.31 -4.41 6.74
N LYS A 231 16.11 -4.73 6.28
CA LYS A 231 14.86 -4.26 6.90
C LYS A 231 14.72 -4.77 8.33
N ILE A 232 14.94 -6.07 8.57
CA ILE A 232 14.87 -6.65 9.92
C ILE A 232 15.95 -6.05 10.81
N LYS A 233 17.19 -5.92 10.32
CA LYS A 233 18.27 -5.26 11.09
C LYS A 233 17.91 -3.83 11.46
N THR A 234 17.31 -3.07 10.54
CA THR A 234 16.86 -1.69 10.79
C THR A 234 15.78 -1.64 11.87
N LEU A 235 14.85 -2.59 11.88
CA LEU A 235 13.84 -2.72 12.93
C LEU A 235 14.48 -3.07 14.29
N ILE A 236 15.43 -4.00 14.34
CA ILE A 236 16.13 -4.35 15.57
C ILE A 236 16.87 -3.12 16.13
N ASN A 237 17.59 -2.37 15.27
CA ASN A 237 18.25 -1.12 15.67
C ASN A 237 17.25 -0.07 16.22
N LEU A 238 16.06 0.07 15.61
CA LEU A 238 15.02 0.98 16.15
C LEU A 238 14.57 0.53 17.54
N MET A 239 14.31 -0.76 17.71
CA MET A 239 13.86 -1.35 18.98
C MET A 239 14.88 -1.09 20.09
N GLU A 240 16.17 -1.30 19.85
CA GLU A 240 17.21 -1.07 20.87
C GLU A 240 17.58 0.40 21.11
N SER A 241 17.12 1.33 20.26
CA SER A 241 17.55 2.74 20.27
C SER A 241 17.28 3.47 21.59
N ASN A 242 16.25 3.05 22.35
CA ASN A 242 15.91 3.61 23.66
C ASN A 242 16.63 2.90 24.83
N GLY A 243 17.49 1.91 24.56
CA GLY A 243 18.20 1.13 25.56
C GLY A 243 17.36 0.10 26.31
N ALA A 244 16.15 -0.21 25.83
CA ALA A 244 15.26 -1.23 26.35
C ALA A 244 14.64 -2.03 25.19
N ILE A 245 14.16 -3.25 25.48
CA ILE A 245 13.45 -4.07 24.50
C ILE A 245 12.08 -4.38 25.11
N ALA A 246 11.02 -3.86 24.51
CA ALA A 246 9.66 -4.15 24.96
C ALA A 246 9.18 -5.51 24.44
N ASP A 247 8.39 -6.23 25.24
CA ASP A 247 7.79 -7.51 24.84
C ASP A 247 6.90 -7.34 23.60
N GLU A 248 6.24 -6.19 23.47
CA GLU A 248 5.43 -5.81 22.32
C GLU A 248 6.28 -5.70 21.05
N GLU A 249 7.46 -5.08 21.10
CA GLU A 249 8.37 -4.95 19.96
C GLU A 249 8.96 -6.31 19.56
N LEU A 250 9.29 -7.17 20.54
CA LEU A 250 9.70 -8.55 20.27
C LEU A 250 8.60 -9.38 19.61
N GLN A 251 7.36 -9.28 20.10
CA GLN A 251 6.20 -9.95 19.47
C GLN A 251 5.94 -9.45 18.05
N PHE A 252 6.43 -8.26 17.72
CA PHE A 252 6.36 -7.72 16.38
C PHE A 252 7.46 -8.28 15.48
N ILE A 253 8.74 -8.27 15.91
CA ILE A 253 9.88 -8.67 15.07
C ILE A 253 10.02 -10.19 14.91
N LEU A 254 9.75 -10.99 15.95
CA LEU A 254 10.03 -12.44 15.90
C LEU A 254 9.27 -13.19 14.79
N PRO A 255 7.98 -12.94 14.54
CA PRO A 255 7.29 -13.52 13.38
C PRO A 255 7.89 -13.07 12.03
N LEU A 256 8.46 -11.87 11.97
CA LEU A 256 9.13 -11.37 10.74
C LEU A 256 10.32 -12.24 10.42
N ILE A 257 11.16 -12.49 11.43
CA ILE A 257 12.36 -13.31 11.27
C ILE A 257 11.98 -14.75 10.90
N GLU A 258 10.95 -15.31 11.55
CA GLU A 258 10.50 -16.68 11.29
C GLU A 258 10.10 -16.90 9.83
N HIS A 259 9.31 -15.97 9.28
CA HIS A 259 8.74 -16.07 7.94
C HIS A 259 9.59 -15.44 6.84
N ALA A 260 10.70 -14.78 7.20
CA ALA A 260 11.62 -14.22 6.21
C ALA A 260 12.19 -15.32 5.31
N GLU A 261 12.28 -15.03 4.01
CA GLU A 261 12.90 -15.92 3.02
C GLU A 261 14.43 -15.76 3.02
N ILE A 262 15.04 -15.82 4.20
CA ILE A 262 16.50 -15.75 4.45
C ILE A 262 16.98 -17.08 5.04
N ASP A 263 18.29 -17.30 5.11
CA ASP A 263 18.81 -18.58 5.60
C ASP A 263 18.56 -18.80 7.11
N GLU A 264 18.43 -20.07 7.51
CA GLU A 264 18.06 -20.41 8.89
C GLU A 264 19.13 -20.01 9.93
N ASN A 265 20.40 -19.89 9.53
CA ASN A 265 21.45 -19.41 10.44
C ASN A 265 21.27 -17.91 10.69
N GLN A 266 21.02 -17.12 9.64
CA GLN A 266 20.68 -15.70 9.74
C GLN A 266 19.43 -15.50 10.61
N LYS A 267 18.40 -16.33 10.45
CA LYS A 267 17.22 -16.27 11.33
C LYS A 267 17.57 -16.53 12.79
N GLY A 268 18.43 -17.51 13.05
CA GLY A 268 18.92 -17.81 14.40
C GLY A 268 19.62 -16.62 15.02
N GLU A 269 20.55 -16.02 14.27
CA GLU A 269 21.31 -14.84 14.69
C GLU A 269 20.39 -13.64 14.96
N LEU A 270 19.48 -13.31 14.04
CA LEU A 270 18.53 -12.21 14.21
C LEU A 270 17.62 -12.40 15.42
N LYS A 271 17.18 -13.64 15.71
CA LYS A 271 16.34 -13.94 16.89
C LYS A 271 17.10 -13.77 18.20
N GLU A 272 18.38 -14.12 18.21
CA GLU A 272 19.25 -13.91 19.36
C GLU A 272 19.50 -12.41 19.57
N GLN A 273 19.87 -11.71 18.50
CA GLN A 273 20.19 -10.28 18.51
C GLN A 273 18.98 -9.42 18.85
N ALA A 274 17.78 -9.77 18.37
CA ALA A 274 16.54 -9.09 18.75
C ALA A 274 16.25 -9.15 20.26
N ARG A 275 16.87 -10.08 21.00
CA ARG A 275 16.71 -10.20 22.47
C ARG A 275 17.84 -9.57 23.26
N SER A 276 18.83 -8.99 22.60
CA SER A 276 19.98 -8.34 23.22
C SER A 276 20.06 -6.88 22.84
N LEU A 277 20.59 -6.06 23.74
CA LEU A 277 20.96 -4.69 23.42
C LEU A 277 22.33 -4.67 22.73
N HIS A 278 22.56 -3.64 21.91
CA HIS A 278 23.84 -3.33 21.26
C HIS A 278 24.19 -4.27 20.10
N SER A 279 23.17 -4.74 19.38
CA SER A 279 23.35 -5.44 18.12
C SER A 279 24.06 -4.57 17.09
N ASN A 280 23.85 -3.24 17.12
CA ASN A 280 24.59 -2.22 16.35
C ASN A 280 24.78 -2.60 14.88
N TYR A 281 23.72 -3.07 14.22
CA TYR A 281 23.84 -3.46 12.83
C TYR A 281 24.23 -2.26 11.97
N GLU A 282 25.29 -2.41 11.19
CA GLU A 282 25.54 -1.54 10.05
C GLU A 282 24.53 -1.89 8.95
N ILE A 283 23.80 -0.88 8.49
CA ILE A 283 22.71 -1.04 7.53
C ILE A 283 23.15 -0.53 6.16
N ASP A 284 22.97 -1.35 5.13
CA ASP A 284 23.16 -0.91 3.74
C ASP A 284 21.89 -0.23 3.21
N PHE A 285 21.75 1.06 3.52
CA PHE A 285 20.64 1.87 3.01
C PHE A 285 20.65 2.04 1.48
N GLY A 286 21.80 1.80 0.83
CA GLY A 286 21.95 1.86 -0.62
C GLY A 286 21.10 0.81 -1.35
N LEU A 287 20.73 -0.28 -0.67
CA LEU A 287 19.81 -1.28 -1.23
C LEU A 287 18.38 -0.76 -1.38
N PHE A 288 17.95 0.18 -0.54
CA PHE A 288 16.57 0.70 -0.58
C PHE A 288 16.42 1.89 -1.53
N GLN A 289 17.37 2.82 -1.53
CA GLN A 289 17.29 4.10 -2.26
C GLN A 289 16.82 4.01 -3.73
N PRO A 290 17.22 2.99 -4.53
CA PRO A 290 16.77 2.88 -5.92
C PRO A 290 15.31 2.45 -6.06
N HIS A 291 14.67 2.00 -4.98
CA HIS A 291 13.37 1.33 -4.99
C HIS A 291 12.38 2.06 -4.07
N GLU A 292 11.64 3.02 -4.63
CA GLU A 292 10.67 3.86 -3.90
C GLU A 292 9.68 3.04 -3.05
N GLU A 293 9.21 1.89 -3.56
CA GLU A 293 8.30 1.01 -2.81
C GLU A 293 8.94 0.40 -1.57
N GLU A 294 10.23 0.05 -1.65
CA GLU A 294 10.96 -0.56 -0.54
C GLU A 294 11.34 0.50 0.50
N VAL A 295 11.65 1.72 0.06
CA VAL A 295 11.80 2.91 0.94
C VAL A 295 10.51 3.17 1.73
N ASN A 296 9.38 3.24 1.03
CA ASN A 296 8.07 3.47 1.64
C ASN A 296 7.73 2.35 2.62
N SER A 297 7.88 1.09 2.20
CA SER A 297 7.65 -0.10 3.03
C SER A 297 8.47 -0.06 4.32
N LEU A 298 9.78 0.24 4.24
CA LEU A 298 10.64 0.32 5.43
C LEU A 298 10.16 1.40 6.42
N ILE A 299 9.82 2.59 5.94
CA ILE A 299 9.39 3.70 6.82
C ILE A 299 8.06 3.43 7.50
N PHE A 300 7.07 2.93 6.75
CA PHE A 300 5.80 2.52 7.36
C PHE A 300 6.03 1.47 8.43
N ASP A 301 6.93 0.53 8.15
CA ASP A 301 7.21 -0.56 9.05
C ASP A 301 7.85 -0.08 10.36
N LEU A 302 8.79 0.85 10.27
CA LEU A 302 9.42 1.49 11.42
C LEU A 302 8.42 2.37 12.21
N ALA A 303 7.61 3.17 11.53
CA ALA A 303 6.65 4.08 12.16
C ALA A 303 5.57 3.32 12.96
N VAL A 304 5.05 2.21 12.41
CA VAL A 304 4.08 1.37 13.12
C VAL A 304 4.70 0.75 14.38
N MET A 305 5.94 0.26 14.30
CA MET A 305 6.61 -0.31 15.46
C MET A 305 6.84 0.74 16.56
N ALA A 306 7.31 1.93 16.18
CA ALA A 306 7.57 3.01 17.14
C ALA A 306 6.30 3.55 17.81
N LYS A 307 5.13 3.45 17.18
CA LYS A 307 3.84 3.88 17.74
C LYS A 307 3.10 2.78 18.50
N LYS A 308 3.67 1.59 18.64
CA LYS A 308 2.95 0.43 19.14
C LYS A 308 2.43 0.61 20.57
N ASP A 309 3.08 1.40 21.41
CA ASP A 309 2.63 1.72 22.76
C ASP A 309 1.80 3.02 22.85
N GLY A 310 1.58 3.69 21.71
CA GLY A 310 0.86 4.95 21.58
C GLY A 310 1.74 6.21 21.72
N THR A 311 3.03 6.08 22.02
CA THR A 311 3.96 7.22 22.17
C THR A 311 5.35 6.89 21.64
N VAL A 312 5.82 7.62 20.65
CA VAL A 312 7.17 7.42 20.11
C VAL A 312 8.22 7.98 21.08
N HIS A 313 9.16 7.14 21.52
CA HIS A 313 10.25 7.58 22.39
C HIS A 313 11.20 8.55 21.64
N PRO A 314 11.78 9.59 22.30
CA PRO A 314 12.67 10.54 21.62
C PRO A 314 13.85 9.90 20.87
N ALA A 315 14.47 8.86 21.45
CA ALA A 315 15.57 8.13 20.79
C ALA A 315 15.11 7.37 19.54
N GLN A 316 13.91 6.80 19.56
CA GLN A 316 13.30 6.13 18.40
C GLN A 316 12.94 7.15 17.31
N LEU A 317 12.43 8.32 17.69
CA LEU A 317 12.16 9.43 16.79
C LEU A 317 13.44 9.91 16.08
N GLU A 318 14.53 10.08 16.84
CA GLU A 318 15.83 10.46 16.28
C GLU A 318 16.36 9.40 15.30
N TYR A 319 16.25 8.12 15.66
CA TYR A 319 16.63 7.02 14.77
C TYR A 319 15.77 6.96 13.51
N LEU A 320 14.46 7.15 13.61
CA LEU A 320 13.54 7.24 12.47
C LEU A 320 13.90 8.38 11.52
N HIS A 321 14.16 9.58 12.06
CA HIS A 321 14.62 10.72 11.26
C HIS A 321 15.96 10.45 10.59
N PHE A 322 16.87 9.77 11.28
CA PHE A 322 18.14 9.34 10.70
C PHE A 322 17.91 8.41 9.51
N VAL A 323 17.15 7.32 9.70
CA VAL A 323 16.84 6.36 8.63
C VAL A 323 16.17 7.05 7.44
N ALA A 324 15.15 7.87 7.68
CA ALA A 324 14.44 8.60 6.63
C ALA A 324 15.38 9.49 5.80
N LYS A 325 16.31 10.19 6.45
CA LYS A 325 17.34 10.97 5.73
C LYS A 325 18.26 10.08 4.91
N GLN A 326 18.69 8.93 5.44
CA GLN A 326 19.59 8.01 4.72
C GLN A 326 18.93 7.45 3.46
N ILE A 327 17.64 7.12 3.49
CA ILE A 327 16.95 6.54 2.34
C ILE A 327 16.20 7.58 1.47
N GLY A 328 16.31 8.88 1.79
CA GLY A 328 15.71 9.96 1.02
C GLY A 328 14.20 10.12 1.18
N PHE A 329 13.62 9.68 2.30
CA PHE A 329 12.20 9.82 2.59
C PHE A 329 11.84 11.22 3.12
N ASP A 330 10.64 11.71 2.79
CA ASP A 330 10.15 13.02 3.22
C ASP A 330 9.86 13.04 4.73
N LEU A 331 10.62 13.85 5.47
CA LEU A 331 10.48 14.01 6.91
C LEU A 331 9.12 14.57 7.32
N ALA A 332 8.49 15.42 6.52
CA ALA A 332 7.17 15.96 6.84
C ALA A 332 6.09 14.86 6.75
N LEU A 333 6.25 13.91 5.82
CA LEU A 333 5.38 12.73 5.76
C LEU A 333 5.63 11.80 6.94
N LEU A 334 6.89 11.59 7.33
CA LEU A 334 7.23 10.79 8.50
C LEU A 334 6.67 11.41 9.79
N ASP A 335 6.87 12.70 10.02
CA ASP A 335 6.36 13.41 11.19
C ASP A 335 4.83 13.34 11.26
N GLY A 336 4.16 13.34 10.11
CA GLY A 336 2.72 13.13 10.05
C GLY A 336 2.30 11.73 10.52
N MET A 337 3.16 10.71 10.38
CA MET A 337 2.86 9.33 10.79
C MET A 337 3.00 9.12 12.31
N LEU A 338 3.99 9.76 12.93
CA LEU A 338 4.44 9.59 14.32
C LEU A 338 3.49 10.22 15.35
#